data_AF-A0A0F9U2B5-F1
#
_entry.id   AF-A0A0F9U2B5-F1
#
_cell.length_a   1.000
_cell.length_b   1.000
_cell.length_c   1.000
_cell.angle_alpha   90.00
_cell.angle_beta   90.00
_cell.angle_gamma   90.00
#
_symmetry.space_group_name_H-M   'P 1'
#
loop_
_entity.id
_entity.type
_entity.pdbx_description
1 polymer ?
#
loop_
_entity_poly.entity_id
_entity_poly.type
_entity_poly.pdbx_seq_one_letter_code
_entity_poly.pdbx_strand_id
1 'polypeptide(L)'
;MTDKPQSLEETTDKPLSLEEDKELSAALDKASESMEQLPDDFTFVTSTGAVIEAIEPPDNIMQRVLAQFPERDPPIVTITQGSKTWKEPNANDPDYVRKRRRRMVLLGEAVLKVNMFRGMVILELPKDQPKYEDDTEWIEEYEAIGLDVPGKEQKTARYLEWLRYRILPSAMDMEGLRKAGNRLEGIKEEDVEAAMATFLPPSGRDADSGVDSGA
;
A
#
# COMPACT_ATOMS: atom_id res chain seq x y z
N MET A 1 47.00 4.53 9.23
CA MET A 1 46.38 4.92 7.95
C MET A 1 44.92 4.56 8.07
N THR A 2 44.08 5.56 8.34
CA THR A 2 42.64 5.40 8.55
C THR A 2 41.95 5.85 7.27
N ASP A 3 41.42 4.90 6.51
CA ASP A 3 40.56 5.18 5.37
C ASP A 3 39.31 5.90 5.87
N LYS A 4 39.10 7.12 5.36
CA LYS A 4 37.84 7.83 5.57
C LYS A 4 36.77 7.09 4.77
N PRO A 5 35.60 6.78 5.38
CA PRO A 5 34.48 6.27 4.62
C PRO A 5 34.10 7.31 3.55
N GLN A 6 34.05 6.87 2.30
CA GLN A 6 33.49 7.66 1.20
C GLN A 6 32.08 8.09 1.61
N SER A 7 31.83 9.40 1.59
CA SER A 7 30.50 9.94 1.75
C SER A 7 29.60 9.28 0.71
N LEU A 8 28.50 8.68 1.16
CA LEU A 8 27.37 8.30 0.31
C LEU A 8 26.85 9.60 -0.32
N GLU A 9 27.38 9.92 -1.50
CA GLU A 9 27.00 11.06 -2.29
C GLU A 9 25.51 10.94 -2.66
N GLU A 10 24.81 12.06 -2.46
CA GLU A 10 23.55 12.45 -3.09
C GLU A 10 22.98 11.40 -4.05
N THR A 11 22.12 10.51 -3.55
CA THR A 11 21.17 9.81 -4.39
C THR A 11 20.32 10.89 -5.05
N THR A 12 20.61 11.16 -6.31
CA THR A 12 20.00 12.24 -7.07
C THR A 12 18.49 12.05 -7.08
N ASP A 13 17.79 12.92 -6.36
CA ASP A 13 16.34 13.10 -6.39
C ASP A 13 15.95 13.78 -7.71
N LYS A 14 16.47 13.26 -8.83
CA LYS A 14 16.15 13.73 -10.16
C LYS A 14 14.80 13.11 -10.52
N PRO A 15 13.84 13.91 -11.00
CA PRO A 15 12.60 13.37 -11.53
C PRO A 15 12.92 12.40 -12.66
N LEU A 16 12.16 11.31 -12.73
CA LEU A 16 12.21 10.35 -13.82
C LEU A 16 12.12 11.09 -15.16
N SER A 17 12.87 10.61 -16.16
CA SER A 17 12.71 11.09 -17.52
C SER A 17 11.33 10.72 -18.04
N LEU A 18 10.85 11.49 -19.03
CA LEU A 18 9.58 11.23 -19.72
C LEU A 18 9.49 9.83 -20.33
N GLU A 19 10.63 9.24 -20.71
CA GLU A 19 10.71 7.87 -21.23
C GLU A 19 10.57 6.84 -20.10
N GLU A 20 11.27 7.02 -18.98
CA GLU A 20 11.16 6.14 -17.80
C GLU A 20 9.76 6.16 -17.19
N ASP A 21 9.11 7.34 -17.11
CA ASP A 21 7.72 7.45 -16.66
C ASP A 21 6.76 6.69 -17.57
N LYS A 22 6.98 6.74 -18.88
CA LYS A 22 6.14 6.04 -19.87
C LYS A 22 6.36 4.53 -19.82
N GLU A 23 7.59 4.08 -19.65
CA GLU A 23 7.92 2.65 -19.48
C GLU A 23 7.32 2.10 -18.18
N LEU A 24 7.41 2.86 -17.08
CA LEU A 24 6.80 2.51 -15.81
C LEU A 24 5.28 2.42 -15.93
N SER A 25 4.63 3.40 -16.56
CA SER A 25 3.18 3.38 -16.81
C SER A 25 2.77 2.16 -17.65
N ALA A 26 3.47 1.88 -18.75
CA ALA A 26 3.15 0.74 -19.60
C ALA A 26 3.36 -0.61 -18.89
N ALA A 27 4.36 -0.70 -17.99
CA ALA A 27 4.56 -1.87 -17.16
C ALA A 27 3.42 -2.06 -16.15
N LEU A 28 2.93 -0.97 -15.56
CA LEU A 28 1.78 -0.98 -14.64
C LEU A 28 0.48 -1.36 -15.37
N ASP A 29 0.24 -0.83 -16.57
CA ASP A 29 -0.94 -1.15 -17.38
C ASP A 29 -0.95 -2.62 -17.77
N LYS A 30 0.18 -3.14 -18.27
CA LYS A 30 0.32 -4.56 -18.63
C LYS A 30 0.16 -5.48 -17.42
N ALA A 31 0.66 -5.06 -16.26
CA ALA A 31 0.44 -5.77 -15.01
C ALA A 31 -1.05 -5.79 -14.64
N SER A 32 -1.74 -4.66 -14.81
CA SER A 32 -3.18 -4.55 -14.56
C SER A 32 -4.00 -5.45 -15.49
N GLU A 33 -3.74 -5.42 -16.80
CA GLU A 33 -4.40 -6.29 -17.80
C GLU A 33 -4.18 -7.78 -17.51
N SER A 34 -2.97 -8.15 -17.07
CA SER A 34 -2.67 -9.54 -16.70
C SER A 34 -3.44 -9.99 -15.45
N MET A 35 -3.83 -9.04 -14.58
CA MET A 35 -4.63 -9.33 -13.38
C MET A 35 -6.14 -9.37 -13.65
N GLU A 36 -6.66 -8.70 -14.68
CA GLU A 36 -8.08 -8.85 -15.07
C GLU A 36 -8.43 -10.26 -15.56
N GLN A 37 -7.42 -11.01 -16.03
CA GLN A 37 -7.58 -12.39 -16.49
C GLN A 37 -7.43 -13.43 -15.38
N LEU A 38 -7.46 -13.02 -14.11
CA LEU A 38 -7.36 -13.96 -13.00
C LEU A 38 -8.48 -15.01 -13.10
N PRO A 39 -8.14 -16.31 -13.06
CA PRO A 39 -9.12 -17.38 -13.11
C PRO A 39 -10.14 -17.24 -11.96
N ASP A 40 -11.34 -17.77 -12.17
CA ASP A 40 -12.45 -17.71 -11.21
C ASP A 40 -12.16 -18.44 -9.88
N ASP A 41 -11.03 -19.12 -9.78
CA ASP A 41 -10.59 -19.84 -8.59
C ASP A 41 -9.80 -18.99 -7.57
N PHE A 42 -9.70 -17.67 -7.80
CA PHE A 42 -8.98 -16.74 -6.92
C PHE A 42 -7.51 -17.10 -6.72
N THR A 43 -6.94 -17.85 -7.67
CA THR A 43 -5.52 -18.19 -7.66
C THR A 43 -4.70 -17.18 -8.46
N PHE A 44 -3.48 -16.90 -8.01
CA PHE A 44 -2.51 -16.11 -8.76
C PHE A 44 -1.09 -16.63 -8.56
N VAL A 45 -0.23 -16.35 -9.54
CA VAL A 45 1.19 -16.72 -9.51
C VAL A 45 2.00 -15.48 -9.13
N THR A 46 2.81 -15.60 -8.10
CA THR A 46 3.70 -14.51 -7.65
C THR A 46 4.90 -14.35 -8.58
N SER A 47 5.62 -13.25 -8.44
CA SER A 47 6.89 -12.97 -9.12
C SER A 47 7.96 -14.01 -8.84
N THR A 48 7.87 -14.73 -7.70
CA THR A 48 8.77 -15.84 -7.37
C THR A 48 8.34 -17.17 -8.00
N GLY A 49 7.13 -17.24 -8.57
CA GLY A 49 6.55 -18.45 -9.14
C GLY A 49 5.74 -19.29 -8.14
N ALA A 50 5.48 -18.78 -6.94
CA ALA A 50 4.58 -19.44 -6.00
C ALA A 50 3.13 -19.30 -6.48
N VAL A 51 2.34 -20.36 -6.34
CA VAL A 51 0.91 -20.35 -6.63
C VAL A 51 0.15 -20.18 -5.33
N ILE A 52 -0.64 -19.11 -5.26
CA ILE A 52 -1.40 -18.73 -4.07
C ILE A 52 -2.88 -18.73 -4.40
N GLU A 53 -3.69 -19.29 -3.49
CA GLU A 53 -5.14 -19.12 -3.46
C GLU A 53 -5.49 -18.05 -2.44
N ALA A 54 -6.20 -17.01 -2.86
CA ALA A 54 -6.74 -16.03 -1.92
C ALA A 54 -7.98 -16.58 -1.22
N ILE A 55 -8.10 -16.31 0.08
CA ILE A 55 -9.23 -16.71 0.92
C ILE A 55 -9.77 -15.47 1.62
N GLU A 56 -11.06 -15.43 1.88
CA GLU A 56 -11.66 -14.32 2.61
C GLU A 56 -11.20 -14.37 4.08
N PRO A 57 -10.55 -13.30 4.60
CA PRO A 57 -10.17 -13.26 6.00
C PRO A 57 -11.44 -13.17 6.88
N PRO A 58 -11.46 -13.80 8.06
CA PRO A 58 -12.63 -13.72 8.93
C PRO A 58 -13.00 -12.28 9.33
N ASP A 59 -14.24 -11.86 9.09
CA ASP A 59 -14.78 -10.51 9.38
C ASP A 59 -14.45 -10.00 10.78
N ASN A 60 -14.56 -10.87 11.78
CA ASN A 60 -14.33 -10.51 13.17
C ASN A 60 -12.86 -10.10 13.43
N ILE A 61 -11.91 -10.61 12.66
CA ILE A 61 -10.50 -10.21 12.71
C ILE A 61 -10.35 -8.84 12.03
N MET A 62 -10.94 -8.67 10.85
CA MET A 62 -10.91 -7.40 10.11
C MET A 62 -11.52 -6.25 10.91
N GLN A 63 -12.69 -6.45 11.51
CA GLN A 63 -13.34 -5.47 12.39
C GLN A 63 -12.46 -5.12 13.60
N ARG A 64 -11.76 -6.11 14.19
CA ARG A 64 -10.83 -5.87 15.31
C ARG A 64 -9.61 -5.08 14.88
N VAL A 65 -9.10 -5.30 13.67
CA VAL A 65 -8.01 -4.48 13.12
C VAL A 65 -8.49 -3.05 12.91
N LEU A 66 -9.62 -2.85 12.22
CA LEU A 66 -10.19 -1.51 11.99
C LEU A 66 -10.42 -0.74 13.29
N ALA A 67 -10.92 -1.41 14.33
CA ALA A 67 -11.15 -0.81 15.65
C ALA A 67 -9.86 -0.33 16.36
N GLN A 68 -8.69 -0.90 16.04
CA GLN A 68 -7.40 -0.45 16.59
C GLN A 68 -6.93 0.86 15.96
N PHE A 69 -7.47 1.24 14.81
CA PHE A 69 -7.12 2.45 14.06
C PHE A 69 -8.33 3.36 13.93
N PRO A 70 -8.87 3.95 15.01
CA PRO A 70 -10.01 4.85 14.91
C PRO A 70 -9.69 6.07 14.03
N GLU A 71 -10.67 6.49 13.22
CA GLU A 71 -10.58 7.75 12.49
C GLU A 71 -10.59 8.93 13.48
N ARG A 72 -9.78 9.95 13.20
CA ARG A 72 -9.72 11.15 14.02
C ARG A 72 -10.49 12.25 13.34
N ASP A 73 -11.25 13.00 14.12
CA ASP A 73 -11.87 14.22 13.64
C ASP A 73 -10.79 15.28 13.33
N PRO A 74 -10.98 16.09 12.28
CA PRO A 74 -10.13 17.24 12.01
C PRO A 74 -10.20 18.27 13.15
N PRO A 75 -9.12 19.02 13.42
CA PRO A 75 -9.11 20.04 14.46
C PRO A 75 -10.10 21.15 14.12
N ILE A 76 -10.81 21.65 15.13
CA ILE A 76 -11.74 22.77 14.98
C ILE A 76 -10.94 24.08 15.05
N VAL A 77 -11.04 24.90 14.00
CA VAL A 77 -10.45 26.24 13.96
C VAL A 77 -11.54 27.30 14.04
N THR A 78 -11.20 28.46 14.62
CA THR A 78 -12.10 29.62 14.64
C THR A 78 -11.77 30.52 13.46
N ILE A 79 -12.75 30.73 12.57
CA ILE A 79 -12.62 31.64 11.43
C ILE A 79 -13.28 32.96 11.79
N THR A 80 -12.58 34.06 11.54
CA THR A 80 -13.09 35.42 11.73
C THR A 80 -13.16 36.12 10.38
N GLN A 81 -14.37 36.50 9.96
CA GLN A 81 -14.59 37.26 8.72
C GLN A 81 -15.42 38.50 9.04
N GLY A 82 -14.76 39.66 9.08
CA GLY A 82 -15.37 40.90 9.55
C GLY A 82 -15.75 40.81 11.03
N SER A 83 -17.03 41.02 11.35
CA SER A 83 -17.58 40.92 12.71
C SER A 83 -18.12 39.53 13.08
N LYS A 84 -18.13 38.57 12.14
CA LYS A 84 -18.63 37.22 12.38
C LYS A 84 -17.48 36.28 12.73
N THR A 85 -17.70 35.48 13.77
CA THR A 85 -16.83 34.38 14.17
C THR A 85 -17.62 33.09 14.18
N TRP A 86 -17.05 32.03 13.61
CA TRP A 86 -17.60 30.68 13.70
C TRP A 86 -16.49 29.66 13.83
N LYS A 87 -16.87 28.45 14.22
CA LYS A 87 -15.97 27.30 14.34
C LYS A 87 -16.21 26.37 13.18
N GLU A 88 -15.15 25.90 12.54
CA GLU A 88 -15.21 25.00 11.41
C GLU A 88 -14.12 23.93 11.53
N PRO A 89 -14.37 22.67 11.12
CA PRO A 89 -13.33 21.66 11.07
C PRO A 89 -12.32 21.96 9.96
N ASN A 90 -11.02 21.98 10.29
CA ASN A 90 -9.95 22.19 9.33
C ASN A 90 -9.37 20.86 8.85
N ALA A 91 -9.92 20.29 7.78
CA ALA A 91 -9.40 19.08 7.16
C ALA A 91 -8.01 19.27 6.50
N ASN A 92 -7.61 20.51 6.25
CA ASN A 92 -6.33 20.87 5.63
C ASN A 92 -5.24 21.19 6.66
N ASP A 93 -5.50 21.01 7.95
CA ASP A 93 -4.48 21.18 8.99
C ASP A 93 -3.28 20.24 8.73
N PRO A 94 -2.04 20.76 8.60
CA PRO A 94 -0.89 19.93 8.22
C PRO A 94 -0.60 18.77 9.17
N ASP A 95 -0.87 18.95 10.47
CA ASP A 95 -0.67 17.90 11.47
C ASP A 95 -1.77 16.85 11.40
N TYR A 96 -3.01 17.27 11.16
CA TYR A 96 -4.13 16.37 10.88
C TYR A 96 -3.85 15.50 9.65
N VAL A 97 -3.48 16.12 8.52
CA VAL A 97 -3.15 15.42 7.27
C VAL A 97 -2.01 14.42 7.50
N ARG A 98 -0.95 14.82 8.21
CA ARG A 98 0.17 13.93 8.54
C ARG A 98 -0.26 12.74 9.40
N LYS A 99 -1.07 12.98 10.44
CA LYS A 99 -1.61 11.92 11.31
C LYS A 99 -2.55 10.99 10.55
N ARG A 100 -3.38 11.52 9.65
CA ARG A 100 -4.28 10.74 8.79
C ARG A 100 -3.51 9.85 7.83
N ARG A 101 -2.49 10.39 7.13
CA ARG A 101 -1.60 9.60 6.26
C ARG A 101 -0.88 8.50 7.03
N ARG A 102 -0.31 8.82 8.18
CA ARG A 102 0.34 7.83 9.05
C ARG A 102 -0.63 6.73 9.49
N ARG A 103 -1.86 7.09 9.88
CA ARG A 103 -2.92 6.12 10.19
C ARG A 103 -3.19 5.20 9.00
N MET A 104 -3.34 5.75 7.79
CA MET A 104 -3.62 4.96 6.59
C MET A 104 -2.51 3.96 6.29
N VAL A 105 -1.24 4.35 6.42
CA VAL A 105 -0.09 3.44 6.26
C VAL A 105 -0.16 2.31 7.29
N LEU A 106 -0.32 2.63 8.58
CA LEU A 106 -0.38 1.63 9.64
C LEU A 106 -1.58 0.69 9.51
N LEU A 107 -2.74 1.23 9.10
CA LEU A 107 -3.93 0.41 8.84
C LEU A 107 -3.70 -0.51 7.64
N GLY A 108 -3.13 0.00 6.55
CA GLY A 108 -2.79 -0.79 5.37
C GLY A 108 -1.82 -1.93 5.70
N GLU A 109 -0.77 -1.65 6.48
CA GLU A 109 0.15 -2.69 6.98
C GLU A 109 -0.55 -3.75 7.82
N ALA A 110 -1.48 -3.34 8.70
CA ALA A 110 -2.21 -4.27 9.56
C ALA A 110 -3.18 -5.15 8.75
N VAL A 111 -3.90 -4.57 7.79
CA VAL A 111 -4.79 -5.29 6.87
C VAL A 111 -3.99 -6.27 6.02
N LEU A 112 -2.86 -5.83 5.44
CA LEU A 112 -1.98 -6.70 4.66
C LEU A 112 -1.50 -7.91 5.48
N LYS A 113 -1.11 -7.70 6.75
CA LYS A 113 -0.73 -8.81 7.65
C LYS A 113 -1.88 -9.80 7.88
N VAL A 114 -3.12 -9.32 7.98
CA VAL A 114 -4.29 -10.22 8.06
C VAL A 114 -4.45 -11.01 6.77
N ASN A 115 -4.38 -10.37 5.61
CA ASN A 115 -4.50 -11.03 4.32
C ASN A 115 -3.39 -12.07 4.12
N MET A 116 -2.15 -11.76 4.48
CA MET A 116 -1.06 -12.73 4.40
C MET A 116 -1.22 -13.92 5.36
N PHE A 117 -1.75 -13.69 6.57
CA PHE A 117 -1.85 -14.75 7.57
C PHE A 117 -3.12 -15.59 7.47
N ARG A 118 -4.23 -14.97 7.05
CA ARG A 118 -5.58 -15.54 7.06
C ARG A 118 -6.31 -15.45 5.74
N GLY A 119 -5.84 -14.62 4.82
CA GLY A 119 -6.47 -14.40 3.52
C GLY A 119 -5.74 -15.06 2.35
N MET A 120 -4.84 -16.01 2.61
CA MET A 120 -4.17 -16.76 1.55
C MET A 120 -3.70 -18.15 1.99
N VAL A 121 -3.60 -19.05 1.01
CA VAL A 121 -2.97 -20.37 1.12
C VAL A 121 -1.98 -20.54 -0.03
N ILE A 122 -0.78 -21.04 0.31
CA ILE A 122 0.21 -21.41 -0.71
C ILE A 122 -0.14 -22.81 -1.22
N LEU A 123 -0.49 -22.90 -2.50
CA LEU A 123 -0.79 -24.17 -3.18
C LEU A 123 0.48 -24.85 -3.68
N GLU A 124 1.38 -24.07 -4.27
CA GLU A 124 2.63 -24.56 -4.84
C GLU A 124 3.78 -23.59 -4.58
N LEU A 125 4.96 -24.13 -4.25
CA LEU A 125 6.20 -23.39 -4.16
C LEU A 125 7.09 -23.72 -5.37
N PRO A 126 7.88 -22.75 -5.86
CA PRO A 126 8.96 -23.02 -6.80
C PRO A 126 9.90 -24.12 -6.29
N LYS A 127 10.46 -24.92 -7.20
CA LYS A 127 11.29 -26.08 -6.82
C LYS A 127 12.55 -25.70 -6.03
N ASP A 128 13.04 -24.50 -6.24
CA ASP A 128 14.23 -23.90 -5.63
C ASP A 128 13.92 -23.08 -4.39
N GLN A 129 12.64 -22.81 -4.09
CA GLN A 129 12.24 -22.07 -2.91
C GLN A 129 12.09 -23.03 -1.71
N PRO A 130 12.93 -22.91 -0.66
CA PRO A 130 12.75 -23.70 0.55
C PRO A 130 11.42 -23.38 1.23
N LYS A 131 10.84 -24.37 1.92
CA LYS A 131 9.68 -24.17 2.80
C LYS A 131 10.08 -23.35 4.01
N TYR A 132 9.12 -22.67 4.64
CA TYR A 132 9.38 -21.85 5.83
C TYR A 132 10.11 -22.61 6.95
N GLU A 133 9.75 -23.87 7.20
CA GLU A 133 10.38 -24.68 8.24
C GLU A 133 11.84 -25.04 7.94
N ASP A 134 12.21 -25.06 6.65
CA ASP A 134 13.52 -25.46 6.14
C ASP A 134 14.40 -24.25 5.79
N ASP A 135 13.81 -23.07 5.58
CA ASP A 135 14.51 -21.82 5.25
C ASP A 135 15.07 -21.17 6.51
N THR A 136 16.27 -21.58 6.92
CA THR A 136 16.95 -21.03 8.11
C THR A 136 17.83 -19.83 7.82
N GLU A 137 18.24 -19.63 6.57
CA GLU A 137 19.29 -18.68 6.18
C GLU A 137 18.74 -17.30 5.80
N TRP A 138 17.45 -17.19 5.42
CA TRP A 138 16.89 -15.91 4.93
C TRP A 138 17.03 -14.74 5.91
N ILE A 139 16.97 -14.98 7.22
CA ILE A 139 17.15 -13.89 8.19
C ILE A 139 18.59 -13.38 8.14
N GLU A 140 19.56 -14.29 8.08
CA GLU A 140 20.98 -13.94 8.01
C GLU A 140 21.31 -13.20 6.70
N GLU A 141 20.68 -13.58 5.59
CA GLU A 141 20.79 -12.86 4.31
C GLU A 141 20.34 -11.39 4.43
N TYR A 142 19.19 -11.15 5.08
CA TYR A 142 18.64 -9.80 5.26
C TYR A 142 19.47 -8.98 6.26
N GLU A 143 19.91 -9.59 7.35
CA GLU A 143 20.78 -8.94 8.32
C GLU A 143 22.14 -8.60 7.72
N ALA A 144 22.67 -9.43 6.81
CA ALA A 144 23.93 -9.19 6.11
C ALA A 144 23.87 -7.94 5.19
N ILE A 145 22.70 -7.58 4.67
CA ILE A 145 22.47 -6.35 3.90
C ILE A 145 22.00 -5.17 4.77
N GLY A 146 22.01 -5.33 6.10
CA GLY A 146 21.68 -4.28 7.05
C GLY A 146 20.18 -4.07 7.28
N LEU A 147 19.34 -5.03 6.91
CA LEU A 147 17.90 -4.99 7.17
C LEU A 147 17.57 -5.77 8.46
N ASP A 148 16.89 -5.11 9.38
CA ASP A 148 16.35 -5.77 10.58
C ASP A 148 15.04 -6.47 10.23
N VAL A 149 14.85 -7.70 10.73
CA VAL A 149 13.63 -8.50 10.53
C VAL A 149 12.73 -8.36 11.75
N PRO A 150 11.62 -7.61 11.67
CA PRO A 150 10.79 -7.32 12.83
C PRO A 150 10.18 -8.58 13.42
N GLY A 151 10.36 -8.78 14.73
CA GLY A 151 9.74 -9.90 15.43
C GLY A 151 10.32 -11.27 15.08
N LYS A 152 11.57 -11.36 14.61
CA LYS A 152 12.28 -12.63 14.32
C LYS A 152 12.25 -13.67 15.47
N GLU A 153 12.12 -13.22 16.71
CA GLU A 153 11.97 -14.06 17.91
C GLU A 153 10.58 -14.71 18.04
N GLN A 154 9.55 -14.14 17.40
CA GLN A 154 8.18 -14.61 17.45
C GLN A 154 7.87 -15.43 16.20
N LYS A 155 7.59 -16.73 16.35
CA LYS A 155 7.35 -17.66 15.23
C LYS A 155 6.35 -17.12 14.19
N THR A 156 5.26 -16.50 14.64
CA THR A 156 4.22 -15.96 13.75
C THR A 156 4.67 -14.70 13.01
N ALA A 157 5.36 -13.78 13.70
CA ALA A 157 5.87 -12.57 13.06
C ALA A 157 6.97 -12.94 12.05
N ARG A 158 7.85 -13.87 12.41
CA ARG A 158 8.86 -14.43 11.50
C ARG A 158 8.26 -15.08 10.26
N TYR A 159 7.15 -15.82 10.39
CA TYR A 159 6.44 -16.39 9.24
C TYR A 159 5.86 -15.32 8.31
N LEU A 160 5.27 -14.25 8.88
CA LEU A 160 4.76 -13.13 8.09
C LEU A 160 5.86 -12.42 7.30
N GLU A 161 7.01 -12.18 7.92
CA GLU A 161 8.16 -11.59 7.24
C GLU A 161 8.73 -12.55 6.18
N TRP A 162 8.79 -13.86 6.46
CA TRP A 162 9.16 -14.86 5.45
C TRP A 162 8.24 -14.82 4.22
N LEU A 163 6.92 -14.78 4.43
CA LEU A 163 5.95 -14.62 3.34
C LEU A 163 6.21 -13.32 2.56
N ARG A 164 6.47 -12.22 3.25
CA ARG A 164 6.75 -10.92 2.62
C ARG A 164 7.99 -10.98 1.73
N TYR A 165 9.05 -11.64 2.17
CA TYR A 165 10.34 -11.60 1.50
C TYR A 165 10.57 -12.71 0.50
N ARG A 166 10.01 -13.91 0.73
CA ARG A 166 10.20 -15.08 -0.13
C ARG A 166 9.04 -15.33 -1.07
N ILE A 167 7.83 -14.94 -0.69
CA ILE A 167 6.60 -15.25 -1.45
C ILE A 167 6.05 -14.03 -2.17
N LEU A 168 6.02 -12.87 -1.50
CA LEU A 168 5.46 -11.62 -2.01
C LEU A 168 6.50 -10.47 -2.07
N PRO A 169 7.70 -10.68 -2.66
CA PRO A 169 8.79 -9.71 -2.57
C PRO A 169 8.52 -8.40 -3.31
N SER A 170 7.63 -8.41 -4.30
CA SER A 170 7.35 -7.24 -5.13
C SER A 170 6.06 -6.53 -4.72
N ALA A 171 5.97 -5.24 -5.03
CA ALA A 171 4.73 -4.49 -4.88
C ALA A 171 3.58 -5.09 -5.71
N MET A 172 3.89 -5.69 -6.86
CA MET A 172 2.92 -6.38 -7.71
C MET A 172 2.32 -7.61 -7.03
N ASP A 173 3.12 -8.36 -6.27
CA ASP A 173 2.62 -9.54 -5.54
C ASP A 173 1.66 -9.15 -4.41
N MET A 174 2.01 -8.08 -3.68
CA MET A 174 1.15 -7.54 -2.63
C MET A 174 -0.16 -6.98 -3.21
N GLU A 175 -0.08 -6.33 -4.37
CA GLU A 175 -1.25 -5.83 -5.08
C GLU A 175 -2.11 -6.97 -5.62
N GLY A 176 -1.52 -8.03 -6.17
CA GLY A 176 -2.22 -9.23 -6.60
C GLY A 176 -2.98 -9.89 -5.45
N LEU A 177 -2.36 -10.03 -4.29
CA LEU A 177 -3.02 -10.52 -3.08
C LEU A 177 -4.20 -9.62 -2.67
N ARG A 178 -4.01 -8.29 -2.71
CA ARG A 178 -5.06 -7.32 -2.37
C ARG A 178 -6.25 -7.42 -3.33
N LYS A 179 -6.01 -7.47 -4.64
CA LYS A 179 -7.05 -7.58 -5.67
C LYS A 179 -7.81 -8.91 -5.54
N ALA A 180 -7.10 -10.01 -5.34
CA ALA A 180 -7.71 -11.31 -5.13
C ALA A 180 -8.62 -11.32 -3.89
N GLY A 181 -8.19 -10.66 -2.80
CA GLY A 181 -9.02 -10.40 -1.63
C GLY A 181 -10.28 -9.57 -1.91
N ASN A 182 -10.15 -8.43 -2.60
CA ASN A 182 -11.30 -7.56 -2.92
C ASN A 182 -12.36 -8.28 -3.78
N ARG A 183 -11.91 -9.14 -4.70
CA ARG A 183 -12.81 -9.90 -5.58
C ARG A 183 -13.66 -10.89 -4.79
N LEU A 184 -13.14 -11.45 -3.69
CA LEU A 184 -13.89 -12.31 -2.77
C LEU A 184 -14.99 -11.54 -2.02
N GLU A 185 -14.70 -10.30 -1.63
CA GLU A 185 -15.68 -9.41 -0.98
C GLU A 185 -16.76 -8.88 -1.96
N GLY A 186 -16.66 -9.23 -3.25
CA GLY A 186 -17.55 -8.74 -4.30
C GLY A 186 -17.34 -7.25 -4.63
N ILE A 187 -16.25 -6.66 -4.16
CA ILE A 187 -15.88 -5.26 -4.46
C ILE A 187 -15.25 -5.26 -5.84
N LYS A 188 -15.90 -4.60 -6.80
CA LYS A 188 -15.33 -4.42 -8.14
C LYS A 188 -14.22 -3.38 -8.07
N GLU A 189 -13.17 -3.57 -8.86
CA GLU A 189 -12.07 -2.61 -8.94
C GLU A 189 -12.57 -1.22 -9.40
N GLU A 190 -13.58 -1.19 -10.27
CA GLU A 190 -14.33 0.00 -10.71
C GLU A 190 -14.88 0.82 -9.52
N ASP A 191 -15.35 0.16 -8.46
CA ASP A 191 -15.91 0.83 -7.28
C ASP A 191 -14.81 1.53 -6.46
N VAL A 192 -13.61 0.94 -6.44
CA VAL A 192 -12.44 1.49 -5.75
C VAL A 192 -11.89 2.70 -6.52
N GLU A 193 -11.79 2.60 -7.84
CA GLU A 193 -11.35 3.71 -8.70
C GLU A 193 -12.33 4.88 -8.65
N ALA A 194 -13.64 4.62 -8.71
CA ALA A 194 -14.66 5.66 -8.59
C ALA A 194 -14.61 6.36 -7.22
N ALA A 195 -14.36 5.61 -6.14
CA ALA A 195 -14.15 6.17 -4.81
C ALA A 195 -12.89 7.05 -4.77
N MET A 196 -11.77 6.59 -5.34
CA MET A 196 -10.53 7.36 -5.42
C MET A 196 -10.66 8.64 -6.24
N ALA A 197 -11.36 8.60 -7.38
CA ALA A 197 -11.63 9.76 -8.21
C ALA A 197 -12.43 10.84 -7.46
N THR A 198 -13.29 10.45 -6.52
CA THR A 198 -14.06 11.37 -5.68
C THR A 198 -13.19 12.10 -4.64
N PHE A 199 -12.05 11.54 -4.24
CA PHE A 199 -11.13 12.15 -3.28
C PHE A 199 -10.11 13.11 -3.92
N LEU A 200 -9.95 13.10 -5.24
CA LEU A 200 -9.16 14.10 -5.95
C LEU A 200 -10.00 15.37 -6.10
N PRO A 201 -9.54 16.53 -5.59
CA PRO A 201 -10.26 17.78 -5.78
C PRO A 201 -10.39 18.04 -7.28
N PRO A 202 -11.54 18.52 -7.78
CA PRO A 202 -11.70 18.85 -9.19
C PRO A 202 -10.61 19.85 -9.59
N SER A 203 -9.65 19.38 -10.37
CA SER A 203 -8.60 20.22 -10.95
C SER A 203 -9.28 21.14 -11.96
N GLY A 204 -9.34 22.43 -11.65
CA GLY A 204 -9.80 23.44 -12.59
C GLY A 204 -11.32 23.63 -12.61
N ARG A 205 -11.84 24.35 -11.61
CA ARG A 205 -12.79 25.40 -11.95
C ARG A 205 -11.94 26.56 -12.46
N ASP A 206 -11.71 26.58 -13.76
CA ASP A 206 -11.25 27.80 -14.43
C ASP A 206 -12.20 28.91 -14.00
N ALA A 207 -11.62 29.91 -13.34
CA ALA A 207 -12.32 31.10 -12.94
C ALA A 207 -12.75 31.83 -14.20
N ASP A 208 -13.96 31.53 -14.66
CA ASP A 208 -14.72 32.32 -15.62
C ASP A 208 -15.01 33.68 -14.97
N SER A 209 -13.98 34.52 -14.98
CA SER A 209 -14.02 35.93 -14.63
C SER A 209 -14.36 36.71 -15.89
N GLY A 210 -15.51 36.40 -16.47
CA GLY A 210 -16.20 37.25 -17.43
C GLY A 210 -16.63 38.54 -16.75
N VAL A 211 -15.69 39.48 -16.58
CA VAL A 211 -15.99 40.88 -16.25
C VAL A 211 -16.61 41.51 -17.49
N ASP A 212 -17.94 41.46 -17.55
CA ASP A 212 -18.75 42.24 -18.48
C ASP A 212 -18.59 43.73 -18.14
N SER A 213 -17.74 44.41 -18.89
CA SER A 213 -17.53 45.86 -18.81
C SER A 213 -18.48 46.53 -19.80
N GLY A 214 -19.75 46.64 -19.40
CA GLY A 214 -20.75 47.43 -20.10
C GLY A 214 -20.40 48.92 -20.09
N ALA A 215 -20.32 49.48 -21.30
CA ALA A 215 -20.24 50.91 -21.60
C ALA A 215 -21.65 51.55 -21.67
#